data_AF-M3EJL0-F1
#
_entry.id   AF-M3EJL0-F1
#
_cell.length_a   1.000
_cell.length_b   1.000
_cell.length_c   1.000
_cell.angle_alpha   90.00
_cell.angle_beta   90.00
_cell.angle_gamma   90.00
#
_symmetry.space_group_name_H-M   'P 1'
#
loop_
_entity.id
_entity.type
_entity.pdbx_description
1 polymer ?
#
loop_
_entity_poly.entity_id
_entity_poly.type
_entity_poly.pdbx_seq_one_letter_code
_entity_poly.pdbx_strand_id
1 'polypeptide(L)'
;MNPGGTSRLLRCGQHSRCRECGNRIEWYHRSALRMVRLHPRELPAARVPADCRWHVSSGIAHPAGDGSSWCRIPHALLCPARDTPAAAGLGALRRALAVNTRRLIDAGTFVPPAAPPDGAVPQQAVCRPARPVVQLLYVRYLADRPVEEIQCVALTRRRGRCSRPVLAPHIPAGTWTLMPATSSATGQLALPADMMAVYDLSGLSYAEQLRWRAQHCPQHAATAAAPDLTVPDWEPFDALLHREHIHTRLPTHSRSGPSGCARKAARP
;
A
#
# COMPACT_ATOMS: atom_id res chain seq x y z
N MET A 1 -39.91 -33.67 -4.80
CA MET A 1 -39.01 -34.31 -5.79
C MET A 1 -38.24 -33.21 -6.54
N ASN A 2 -36.91 -33.25 -6.37
CA ASN A 2 -35.82 -32.37 -6.88
C ASN A 2 -36.11 -31.16 -7.77
N PRO A 3 -35.63 -29.96 -7.38
CA PRO A 3 -34.89 -29.09 -8.27
C PRO A 3 -33.40 -29.46 -8.22
N GLY A 4 -32.87 -29.98 -9.33
CA GLY A 4 -31.47 -30.29 -9.49
C GLY A 4 -30.60 -29.05 -9.30
N GLY A 5 -29.67 -29.15 -8.35
CA GLY A 5 -28.72 -28.10 -8.00
C GLY A 5 -27.90 -27.65 -9.20
N THR A 6 -28.12 -26.39 -9.62
CA THR A 6 -27.11 -25.65 -10.35
C THR A 6 -26.13 -25.09 -9.33
N SER A 7 -25.02 -25.81 -9.16
CA SER A 7 -23.85 -25.31 -8.45
C SER A 7 -23.51 -23.93 -9.02
N ARG A 8 -23.78 -22.87 -8.24
CA ARG A 8 -23.25 -21.53 -8.47
C ARG A 8 -21.73 -21.65 -8.31
N LEU A 9 -21.05 -21.97 -9.41
CA LEU A 9 -19.61 -21.72 -9.51
C LEU A 9 -19.44 -20.22 -9.23
N LEU A 10 -18.91 -19.93 -8.03
CA LEU A 10 -18.52 -18.59 -7.60
C LEU A 10 -17.69 -17.99 -8.74
N ARG A 11 -18.18 -16.90 -9.34
CA ARG A 11 -17.48 -16.18 -10.42
C ARG A 11 -16.22 -15.56 -9.83
N CYS A 12 -15.15 -16.33 -9.77
CA CYS A 12 -13.83 -15.85 -9.43
C CYS A 12 -13.18 -15.27 -10.69
N GLY A 13 -12.71 -14.02 -10.62
CA GLY A 13 -12.29 -13.23 -11.78
C GLY A 13 -13.25 -12.08 -12.07
N GLN A 14 -13.45 -11.17 -11.11
CA GLN A 14 -14.22 -9.95 -11.40
C GLN A 14 -13.44 -9.09 -12.39
N HIS A 15 -13.95 -8.96 -13.61
CA HIS A 15 -13.38 -8.05 -14.59
C HIS A 15 -13.58 -6.60 -14.14
N SER A 16 -12.52 -5.81 -14.22
CA SER A 16 -12.59 -4.36 -14.05
C SER A 16 -11.57 -3.69 -14.95
N ARG A 17 -11.42 -2.38 -14.82
CA ARG A 17 -10.40 -1.60 -15.53
C ARG A 17 -9.41 -1.01 -14.54
N CYS A 18 -8.15 -0.97 -14.94
CA CYS A 18 -7.14 -0.25 -14.19
C CYS A 18 -7.43 1.26 -14.22
N ARG A 19 -7.48 1.90 -13.06
CA ARG A 19 -7.73 3.35 -12.95
C ARG A 19 -6.59 4.19 -13.55
N GLU A 20 -5.37 3.65 -13.56
CA GLU A 20 -4.18 4.36 -14.02
C GLU A 20 -4.00 4.30 -15.54
N CYS A 21 -4.42 3.21 -16.20
CA CYS A 21 -4.18 3.02 -17.65
C CYS A 21 -5.40 2.59 -18.48
N GLY A 22 -6.57 2.42 -17.86
CA GLY A 22 -7.83 2.05 -18.54
C GLY A 22 -7.91 0.60 -19.06
N ASN A 23 -6.81 -0.15 -19.04
CA ASN A 23 -6.75 -1.54 -19.51
C ASN A 23 -7.56 -2.49 -18.62
N ARG A 24 -8.05 -3.59 -19.22
CA ARG A 24 -8.81 -4.62 -18.52
C ARG A 24 -7.92 -5.39 -17.53
N ILE A 25 -8.48 -5.67 -16.36
CA ILE A 25 -7.86 -6.44 -15.28
C ILE A 25 -8.87 -7.42 -14.69
N GLU A 26 -8.40 -8.49 -14.08
CA GLU A 26 -9.21 -9.45 -13.35
C GLU A 26 -8.79 -9.51 -11.90
N TRP A 27 -9.76 -9.55 -11.00
CA TRP A 27 -9.52 -9.67 -9.57
C TRP A 27 -9.67 -11.11 -9.09
N TYR A 28 -8.69 -11.55 -8.33
CA TYR A 28 -8.66 -12.87 -7.70
C TYR A 28 -8.31 -12.76 -6.22
N HIS A 29 -8.80 -13.71 -5.43
CA HIS A 29 -8.41 -13.82 -4.03
C HIS A 29 -7.04 -14.46 -3.92
N ARG A 30 -6.13 -13.85 -3.18
CA ARG A 30 -4.91 -14.45 -2.66
C ARG A 30 -5.24 -14.81 -1.21
N SER A 31 -5.06 -16.08 -0.81
CA SER A 31 -5.40 -16.67 0.49
C SER A 31 -5.62 -15.67 1.66
N ALA A 32 -6.71 -15.86 2.42
CA ALA A 32 -7.07 -15.06 3.61
C ALA A 32 -7.16 -13.53 3.34
N LEU A 33 -8.16 -13.14 2.55
CA LEU A 33 -8.68 -11.76 2.39
C LEU A 33 -7.89 -10.78 1.50
N ARG A 34 -6.77 -11.16 0.89
CA ARG A 34 -6.08 -10.27 -0.06
C ARG A 34 -6.64 -10.45 -1.47
N MET A 35 -6.74 -9.36 -2.22
CA MET A 35 -7.09 -9.42 -3.65
C MET A 35 -5.90 -9.04 -4.51
N VAL A 36 -5.70 -9.78 -5.61
CA VAL A 36 -4.66 -9.50 -6.60
C VAL A 36 -5.29 -9.18 -7.95
N ARG A 37 -4.72 -8.18 -8.64
CA ARG A 37 -5.10 -7.78 -10.00
C ARG A 37 -4.22 -8.52 -10.98
N LEU A 38 -4.78 -9.48 -11.71
CA LEU A 38 -4.09 -10.19 -12.76
C LEU A 38 -4.49 -9.65 -14.13
N HIS A 39 -3.57 -9.77 -15.08
CA HIS A 39 -3.88 -9.54 -16.48
C HIS A 39 -4.86 -10.63 -16.97
N PRO A 40 -5.91 -10.28 -17.74
CA PRO A 40 -6.93 -11.22 -18.18
C PRO A 40 -6.41 -12.37 -19.05
N ARG A 41 -5.36 -12.11 -19.85
CA ARG A 41 -4.80 -13.11 -20.75
C ARG A 41 -3.76 -13.96 -20.05
N GLU A 42 -3.85 -15.26 -20.28
CA GLU A 42 -2.82 -16.24 -19.99
C GLU A 42 -1.66 -16.12 -20.96
N LEU A 43 -0.47 -16.39 -20.45
CA LEU A 43 0.79 -16.27 -21.18
C LEU A 43 1.58 -17.56 -21.05
N PRO A 44 2.31 -17.98 -22.09
CA PRO A 44 3.16 -19.16 -22.00
C PRO A 44 4.20 -18.96 -20.89
N ALA A 45 4.23 -19.85 -19.91
CA ALA A 45 5.13 -19.78 -18.77
C ALA A 45 6.60 -19.68 -19.22
N ALA A 46 6.96 -20.35 -20.32
CA ALA A 46 8.31 -20.30 -20.91
C ALA A 46 8.79 -18.88 -21.28
N ARG A 47 7.89 -17.93 -21.52
CA ARG A 47 8.22 -16.53 -21.89
C ARG A 47 8.18 -15.56 -20.72
N VAL A 48 7.83 -16.04 -19.53
CA VAL A 48 7.62 -15.22 -18.33
C VAL A 48 8.62 -15.65 -17.26
N PRO A 49 9.36 -14.72 -16.63
CA PRO A 49 10.24 -15.05 -15.52
C PRO A 49 9.47 -15.72 -14.38
N ALA A 50 10.07 -16.72 -13.73
CA ALA A 50 9.38 -17.53 -12.70
C ALA A 50 8.74 -16.67 -11.59
N ASP A 51 9.44 -15.62 -11.14
CA ASP A 51 8.99 -14.70 -10.09
C ASP A 51 7.75 -13.88 -10.46
N CYS A 52 7.46 -13.77 -11.76
CA CYS A 52 6.32 -13.02 -12.28
C CYS A 52 5.09 -13.91 -12.54
N ARG A 53 5.23 -15.23 -12.40
CA ARG A 53 4.19 -16.21 -12.74
C ARG A 53 3.19 -16.36 -11.60
N TRP A 54 1.92 -16.36 -11.97
CA TRP A 54 0.81 -16.65 -11.09
C TRP A 54 -0.06 -17.71 -11.74
N HIS A 55 -0.68 -18.56 -10.95
CA HIS A 55 -1.72 -19.46 -11.41
C HIS A 55 -3.00 -19.22 -10.61
N VAL A 56 -4.14 -19.59 -11.19
CA VAL A 56 -5.43 -19.47 -10.52
C VAL A 56 -6.02 -20.87 -10.43
N SER A 57 -6.26 -21.32 -9.20
CA SER A 57 -6.91 -22.59 -8.91
C SER A 57 -8.14 -22.35 -8.06
N SER A 58 -9.30 -22.86 -8.49
CA SER A 58 -10.58 -22.69 -7.78
C SER A 58 -10.90 -21.24 -7.40
N GLY A 59 -10.46 -20.29 -8.24
CA GLY A 59 -10.69 -18.86 -8.03
C GLY A 59 -9.74 -18.16 -7.06
N ILE A 60 -8.75 -18.89 -6.53
CA ILE A 60 -7.68 -18.39 -5.70
C ILE A 60 -6.43 -18.24 -6.57
N ALA A 61 -5.84 -17.05 -6.56
CA ALA A 61 -4.59 -16.77 -7.22
C ALA A 61 -3.41 -17.09 -6.30
N HIS A 62 -2.51 -17.92 -6.81
CA HIS A 62 -1.32 -18.37 -6.12
C HIS A 62 -0.08 -17.80 -6.81
N PRO A 63 0.91 -17.31 -6.04
CA PRO A 63 2.20 -16.93 -6.59
C PRO A 63 2.96 -18.19 -7.04
N ALA A 64 3.84 -18.02 -8.03
CA ALA A 64 4.58 -19.07 -8.73
C ALA A 64 3.71 -19.89 -9.71
N GLY A 65 4.38 -20.62 -10.61
CA GLY A 65 3.72 -21.56 -11.52
C GLY A 65 3.36 -22.86 -10.80
N ASP A 66 2.20 -23.41 -11.12
CA ASP A 66 1.73 -24.75 -10.74
C ASP A 66 2.35 -25.88 -11.59
N GLY A 67 3.39 -25.57 -12.37
CA GLY A 67 3.96 -26.47 -13.37
C GLY A 67 3.20 -26.45 -14.71
N SER A 68 2.12 -25.68 -14.83
CA SER A 68 1.42 -25.49 -16.10
C SER A 68 2.29 -24.78 -17.15
N SER A 69 2.00 -25.06 -18.42
CA SER A 69 2.58 -24.34 -19.57
C SER A 69 2.06 -22.90 -19.69
N TRP A 70 1.07 -22.52 -18.89
CA TRP A 70 0.44 -21.22 -18.88
C TRP A 70 0.52 -20.57 -17.50
N CYS A 71 0.69 -19.25 -17.49
CA CYS A 71 0.64 -18.45 -16.27
C CYS A 71 -0.09 -17.13 -16.51
N ARG A 72 -0.58 -16.55 -15.41
CA ARG A 72 -1.04 -15.18 -15.30
C ARG A 72 0.08 -14.30 -14.78
N ILE A 73 -0.08 -12.99 -14.99
CA ILE A 73 0.88 -11.98 -14.51
C ILE A 73 0.11 -10.88 -13.77
N PRO A 74 0.64 -10.36 -12.66
CA PRO A 74 0.08 -9.19 -12.00
C PRO A 74 0.04 -7.98 -12.93
N HIS A 75 -1.11 -7.30 -13.01
CA HIS A 75 -1.26 -6.14 -13.87
C HIS A 75 -0.27 -5.02 -13.51
N ALA A 76 0.14 -4.91 -12.24
CA ALA A 76 1.11 -3.90 -11.80
C ALA A 76 2.47 -4.02 -12.54
N LEU A 77 2.89 -5.22 -12.97
CA LEU A 77 4.12 -5.42 -13.73
C LEU A 77 3.97 -5.06 -15.21
N LEU A 78 2.74 -4.96 -15.69
CA LEU A 78 2.39 -4.71 -17.08
C LEU A 78 1.77 -3.33 -17.30
N CYS A 79 1.43 -2.60 -16.24
CA CYS A 79 0.72 -1.33 -16.31
C CYS A 79 1.60 -0.28 -17.02
N PRO A 80 1.19 0.23 -18.19
CA PRO A 80 1.99 1.19 -18.94
C PRO A 80 2.15 2.54 -18.23
N ALA A 81 1.31 2.84 -17.24
CA ALA A 81 1.36 4.05 -16.43
C ALA A 81 2.42 4.02 -15.30
N ARG A 82 3.11 2.90 -15.09
CA ARG A 82 4.15 2.78 -14.04
C ARG A 82 5.56 2.91 -14.60
N ASP A 83 6.41 3.75 -14.05
CA ASP A 83 7.78 3.97 -14.56
C ASP A 83 8.76 2.81 -14.33
N THR A 84 8.31 1.70 -13.76
CA THR A 84 9.13 0.51 -13.58
C THR A 84 9.39 -0.19 -14.91
N PRO A 85 10.65 -0.52 -15.24
CA PRO A 85 10.96 -1.29 -16.44
C PRO A 85 10.23 -2.64 -16.42
N ALA A 86 9.70 -3.04 -17.57
CA ALA A 86 9.07 -4.35 -17.70
C ALA A 86 10.10 -5.44 -17.41
N ALA A 87 9.70 -6.47 -16.66
CA ALA A 87 10.53 -7.66 -16.50
C ALA A 87 10.87 -8.28 -17.87
N ALA A 88 12.01 -8.96 -17.95
CA ALA A 88 12.48 -9.61 -19.17
C ALA A 88 11.36 -10.48 -19.79
N GLY A 89 11.14 -10.35 -21.10
CA GLY A 89 10.07 -11.06 -21.83
C GLY A 89 8.69 -10.36 -21.82
N LEU A 90 8.45 -9.36 -20.98
CA LEU A 90 7.14 -8.68 -20.87
C LEU A 90 7.04 -7.35 -21.63
N GLY A 91 8.14 -6.86 -22.19
CA GLY A 91 8.19 -5.55 -22.87
C GLY A 91 7.21 -5.42 -24.04
N ALA A 92 7.06 -6.47 -24.86
CA ALA A 92 6.13 -6.46 -25.99
C ALA A 92 4.66 -6.35 -25.52
N LEU A 93 4.30 -7.06 -24.45
CA LEU A 93 2.96 -7.00 -23.87
C LEU A 93 2.66 -5.63 -23.25
N ARG A 94 3.63 -5.07 -22.51
CA ARG A 94 3.51 -3.72 -21.96
C ARG A 94 3.35 -2.66 -23.06
N ARG A 95 4.09 -2.77 -24.16
CA ARG A 95 3.92 -1.88 -25.34
C ARG A 95 2.53 -1.99 -25.94
N ALA A 96 2.00 -3.20 -26.10
CA ALA A 96 0.64 -3.40 -26.60
C ALA A 96 -0.42 -2.74 -25.68
N LEU A 97 -0.25 -2.86 -24.36
CA LEU A 97 -1.14 -2.19 -23.40
C LEU A 97 -1.00 -0.66 -23.43
N ALA A 98 0.21 -0.13 -23.66
CA ALA A 98 0.44 1.31 -23.82
C ALA A 98 -0.29 1.86 -25.07
N VAL A 99 -0.17 1.16 -26.21
CA VAL A 99 -0.90 1.50 -27.43
C VAL A 99 -2.41 1.45 -27.19
N ASN A 100 -2.89 0.43 -26.48
CA ASN A 100 -4.31 0.33 -26.14
C ASN A 100 -4.77 1.47 -25.22
N THR A 101 -3.98 1.82 -24.20
CA THR A 101 -4.26 3.00 -23.36
C THR A 101 -4.38 4.26 -24.21
N ARG A 102 -3.45 4.49 -25.14
CA ARG A 102 -3.50 5.66 -26.02
C ARG A 102 -4.78 5.68 -26.86
N ARG A 103 -5.16 4.54 -27.45
CA ARG A 103 -6.45 4.40 -28.18
C ARG A 103 -7.66 4.69 -27.29
N LEU A 104 -7.65 4.26 -26.02
CA LEU A 104 -8.74 4.53 -25.09
C LEU A 104 -8.86 6.02 -24.76
N ILE A 105 -7.74 6.73 -24.68
CA ILE A 105 -7.67 8.19 -24.51
C ILE A 105 -8.21 8.89 -25.75
N ASP A 106 -7.69 8.54 -26.92
CA ASP A 106 -8.09 9.17 -28.18
C ASP A 106 -9.59 8.94 -28.48
N ALA A 107 -10.14 7.81 -28.05
CA ALA A 107 -11.57 7.51 -28.14
C ALA A 107 -12.44 8.16 -27.05
N GLY A 108 -11.85 8.89 -26.10
CA GLY A 108 -12.56 9.51 -24.97
C GLY A 108 -13.12 8.53 -23.92
N THR A 109 -12.86 7.22 -24.08
CA THR A 109 -13.34 6.17 -23.16
C THR A 109 -12.54 6.07 -21.86
N PHE A 110 -11.37 6.71 -21.82
CA PHE A 110 -10.51 6.80 -20.65
C PHE A 110 -9.92 8.20 -20.56
N VAL A 111 -10.22 8.91 -19.47
CA VAL A 111 -9.54 10.16 -19.14
C VAL A 111 -8.42 9.79 -18.18
N PRO A 112 -7.14 9.98 -18.55
CA PRO A 112 -6.04 9.70 -17.65
C PRO A 112 -6.14 10.62 -16.43
N PRO A 113 -5.77 10.14 -15.22
CA PRO A 113 -5.63 11.03 -14.09
C PRO A 113 -4.66 12.15 -14.47
N ALA A 114 -5.03 13.40 -14.19
CA ALA A 114 -4.25 14.57 -14.60
C ALA A 114 -2.80 14.39 -14.14
N ALA A 115 -1.87 14.44 -15.11
CA ALA A 115 -0.45 14.47 -14.80
C ALA A 115 -0.20 15.72 -13.95
N PRO A 116 0.60 15.64 -12.87
CA PRO A 116 1.11 16.84 -12.24
C PRO A 116 1.88 17.66 -13.30
N PRO A 117 1.81 19.01 -13.27
CA PRO A 117 2.33 19.85 -14.33
C PRO A 117 3.84 19.62 -14.57
N ASP A 118 4.20 19.33 -15.82
CA ASP A 118 5.56 19.28 -16.34
C ASP A 118 6.23 20.65 -16.18
N GLY A 119 7.40 20.70 -15.55
CA GLY A 119 8.22 21.91 -15.46
C GLY A 119 8.51 22.43 -14.06
N ALA A 120 8.08 21.75 -12.99
CA ALA A 120 8.71 21.95 -11.70
C ALA A 120 10.06 21.20 -11.72
N VAL A 121 11.18 21.94 -11.65
CA VAL A 121 12.45 21.48 -11.06
C VAL A 121 12.11 20.47 -9.97
N PRO A 122 12.74 19.28 -9.85
CA PRO A 122 12.36 18.29 -8.86
C PRO A 122 12.51 18.90 -7.47
N GLN A 123 11.42 19.54 -7.00
CA GLN A 123 11.21 19.90 -5.63
C GLN A 123 11.20 18.55 -4.96
N GLN A 124 12.32 18.25 -4.29
CA GLN A 124 12.60 16.99 -3.63
C GLN A 124 11.28 16.42 -3.11
N ALA A 125 10.75 15.43 -3.82
CA ALA A 125 9.43 14.91 -3.52
C ALA A 125 9.53 14.43 -2.08
N VAL A 126 8.78 15.12 -1.21
CA VAL A 126 8.75 14.81 0.21
C VAL A 126 8.44 13.32 0.29
N CYS A 127 9.43 12.52 0.71
CA CYS A 127 9.30 11.07 0.72
C CYS A 127 8.25 10.71 1.76
N ARG A 128 6.97 10.65 1.39
CA ARG A 128 5.87 10.31 2.29
C ARG A 128 5.37 8.91 1.96
N PRO A 129 5.74 7.89 2.74
CA PRO A 129 5.26 6.52 2.52
C PRO A 129 3.73 6.49 2.61
N ALA A 130 3.09 5.99 1.55
CA ALA A 130 1.63 5.84 1.53
C ALA A 130 1.13 4.81 2.56
N ARG A 131 1.92 3.75 2.78
CA ARG A 131 1.69 2.71 3.78
C ARG A 131 2.98 2.53 4.59
N PRO A 132 3.17 3.34 5.64
CA PRO A 132 4.40 3.36 6.40
C PRO A 132 4.54 2.08 7.24
N VAL A 133 5.77 1.63 7.43
CA VAL A 133 6.07 0.59 8.43
C VAL A 133 6.26 1.26 9.79
N VAL A 134 5.51 0.80 10.77
CA VAL A 134 5.48 1.30 12.14
C VAL A 134 6.01 0.21 13.07
N GLN A 135 6.94 0.56 13.95
CA GLN A 135 7.41 -0.34 15.01
C GLN A 135 6.78 0.07 16.33
N LEU A 136 6.04 -0.85 16.95
CA LEU A 136 5.48 -0.68 18.29
C LEU A 136 5.51 -2.01 19.04
N LEU A 137 5.77 -1.98 20.34
CA LEU A 137 5.90 -3.18 21.18
C LEU A 137 6.86 -4.22 20.57
N TYR A 138 7.96 -3.75 19.98
CA TYR A 138 8.97 -4.56 19.27
C TYR A 138 8.46 -5.38 18.07
N VAL A 139 7.24 -5.11 17.59
CA VAL A 139 6.67 -5.72 16.40
C VAL A 139 6.51 -4.68 15.31
N ARG A 140 6.79 -5.07 14.06
CA ARG A 140 6.63 -4.21 12.89
C ARG A 140 5.27 -4.45 12.26
N TYR A 141 4.56 -3.35 12.00
CA TYR A 141 3.27 -3.33 11.35
C TYR A 141 3.31 -2.43 10.13
N LEU A 142 2.58 -2.81 9.09
CA LEU A 142 2.26 -1.97 7.96
C LEU A 142 0.95 -1.24 8.25
N ALA A 143 0.98 0.09 8.20
CA ALA A 143 -0.24 0.88 8.32
C ALA A 143 -1.03 0.90 6.99
N ASP A 144 -2.35 1.04 7.09
CA ASP A 144 -3.21 1.21 5.90
C ASP A 144 -3.00 2.54 5.18
N ARG A 145 -2.53 3.57 5.90
CA ARG A 145 -2.39 4.95 5.40
C ARG A 145 -1.23 5.67 6.07
N PRO A 146 -0.82 6.87 5.58
CA PRO A 146 0.27 7.64 6.19
C PRO A 146 0.03 7.90 7.67
N VAL A 147 1.10 7.97 8.46
CA VAL A 147 1.04 8.06 9.94
C VAL A 147 0.14 9.23 10.39
N GLU A 148 0.19 10.35 9.69
CA GLU A 148 -0.58 11.55 10.03
C GLU A 148 -2.07 11.41 9.73
N GLU A 149 -2.45 10.45 8.88
CA GLU A 149 -3.83 10.20 8.44
C GLU A 149 -4.49 9.03 9.15
N ILE A 150 -3.76 8.27 9.98
CA ILE A 150 -4.30 7.16 10.76
C ILE A 150 -5.37 7.70 11.70
N GLN A 151 -6.61 7.25 11.50
CA GLN A 151 -7.78 7.71 12.24
C GLN A 151 -8.14 6.76 13.37
N CYS A 152 -8.69 7.34 14.43
CA CYS A 152 -9.16 6.60 15.57
C CYS A 152 -10.28 5.59 15.19
N VAL A 153 -10.23 4.38 15.74
CA VAL A 153 -11.25 3.34 15.49
C VAL A 153 -12.40 3.36 16.49
N ALA A 154 -12.29 4.15 17.56
CA ALA A 154 -13.30 4.23 18.60
C ALA A 154 -14.63 4.82 18.09
N LEU A 155 -15.72 4.33 18.65
CA LEU A 155 -17.07 4.81 18.42
C LEU A 155 -17.32 6.13 19.16
N THR A 156 -17.76 7.14 18.43
CA THR A 156 -18.18 8.41 19.03
C THR A 156 -19.58 8.33 19.63
N ARG A 157 -19.94 9.28 20.50
CA ARG A 157 -21.33 9.45 21.01
C ARG A 157 -22.37 9.60 19.89
N ARG A 158 -21.97 10.05 18.69
CA ARG A 158 -22.82 10.16 17.50
C ARG A 158 -22.93 8.85 16.69
N ARG A 159 -22.49 7.72 17.26
CA ARG A 159 -22.50 6.38 16.64
C ARG A 159 -21.73 6.28 15.32
N GLY A 160 -20.79 7.18 15.08
CA GLY A 160 -19.87 7.13 13.93
C GLY A 160 -18.42 6.97 14.36
N ARG A 161 -17.54 6.59 13.40
CA ARG A 161 -16.08 6.50 13.62
C ARG A 161 -15.54 7.86 14.07
N CYS A 162 -14.62 7.84 15.03
CA CYS A 162 -13.92 9.05 15.41
C CYS A 162 -13.02 9.54 14.25
N SER A 163 -13.25 10.76 13.78
CA SER A 163 -12.45 11.39 12.71
C SER A 163 -11.09 11.92 13.20
N ARG A 164 -10.82 11.89 14.50
CA ARG A 164 -9.57 12.40 15.06
C ARG A 164 -8.41 11.46 14.73
N PRO A 165 -7.24 12.01 14.35
CA PRO A 165 -6.07 11.20 14.11
C PRO A 165 -5.54 10.56 15.40
N VAL A 166 -4.86 9.43 15.25
CA VAL A 166 -4.13 8.75 16.33
C VAL A 166 -2.89 9.56 16.72
N LEU A 167 -2.21 10.16 15.72
CA LEU A 167 -1.17 11.16 15.95
C LEU A 167 -1.81 12.52 16.25
N ALA A 168 -1.54 13.08 17.43
CA ALA A 168 -2.02 14.40 17.81
C ALA A 168 -0.84 15.40 17.95
N PRO A 169 -1.01 16.68 17.58
CA PRO A 169 0.10 17.66 17.55
C PRO A 169 0.80 17.92 18.90
N HIS A 170 0.14 17.59 20.01
CA HIS A 170 0.59 17.91 21.37
C HIS A 170 0.92 16.68 22.22
N ILE A 171 1.03 15.51 21.60
CA ILE A 171 1.29 14.23 22.27
C ILE A 171 2.63 13.67 21.77
N PRO A 172 3.40 12.95 22.61
CA PRO A 172 4.60 12.26 22.18
C PRO A 172 4.38 11.46 20.88
N ALA A 173 5.19 11.79 19.89
CA ALA A 173 5.17 11.17 18.57
C ALA A 173 6.33 10.18 18.44
N GLY A 174 6.16 9.16 17.61
CA GLY A 174 7.27 8.32 17.18
C GLY A 174 8.25 9.11 16.31
N THR A 175 9.43 8.52 16.09
CA THR A 175 10.48 9.10 15.26
C THR A 175 10.70 8.24 14.03
N TRP A 176 10.96 8.88 12.89
CA TRP A 176 11.39 8.15 11.70
C TRP A 176 12.85 7.75 11.84
N THR A 177 13.12 6.46 11.70
CA THR A 177 14.47 5.88 11.78
C THR A 177 14.70 4.91 10.63
N LEU A 178 15.97 4.74 10.24
CA LEU A 178 16.34 3.68 9.31
C LEU A 178 16.69 2.45 10.14
N MET A 179 15.98 1.36 9.91
CA MET A 179 16.18 0.08 10.60
C MET A 179 16.41 -1.03 9.58
N PRO A 180 17.12 -2.11 9.96
CA PRO A 180 17.27 -3.26 9.09
C PRO A 180 15.93 -3.90 8.72
N ALA A 181 15.70 -4.15 7.43
CA ALA A 181 14.44 -4.74 6.96
C ALA A 181 14.21 -6.16 7.49
N THR A 182 15.29 -6.90 7.71
CA THR A 182 15.31 -8.20 8.37
C THR A 182 15.90 -8.05 9.77
N SER A 183 15.17 -8.53 10.78
CA SER A 183 15.78 -8.81 12.08
C SER A 183 16.67 -10.03 11.85
N SER A 184 17.97 -9.92 12.06
CA SER A 184 18.95 -10.99 11.83
C SER A 184 18.73 -12.17 12.78
N ALA A 185 17.71 -12.98 12.50
CA ALA A 185 17.59 -14.35 12.96
C ALA A 185 18.04 -15.25 11.79
N THR A 186 19.19 -15.86 12.01
CA THR A 186 19.87 -16.91 11.23
C THR A 186 19.03 -17.54 10.10
N GLY A 187 19.43 -17.31 8.84
CA GLY A 187 19.00 -18.13 7.69
C GLY A 187 18.07 -17.50 6.64
N GLN A 188 17.72 -16.22 6.73
CA GLN A 188 16.91 -15.56 5.70
C GLN A 188 17.76 -14.93 4.59
N LEU A 189 17.34 -15.16 3.34
CA LEU A 189 17.95 -14.62 2.12
C LEU A 189 18.15 -13.10 2.22
N ALA A 190 19.35 -12.62 1.90
CA ALA A 190 19.71 -11.21 1.91
C ALA A 190 18.77 -10.41 0.98
N LEU A 191 17.94 -9.55 1.56
CA LEU A 191 17.07 -8.66 0.80
C LEU A 191 17.89 -7.45 0.30
N PRO A 192 17.72 -6.98 -0.95
CA PRO A 192 18.43 -5.82 -1.52
C PRO A 192 18.15 -4.45 -0.88
N ALA A 193 17.59 -4.40 0.32
CA ALA A 193 17.36 -3.18 1.09
C ALA A 193 17.77 -3.44 2.54
N ASP A 194 19.07 -3.30 2.81
CA ASP A 194 19.62 -3.50 4.15
C ASP A 194 19.02 -2.54 5.18
N MET A 195 18.47 -1.40 4.75
CA MET A 195 17.87 -0.40 5.62
C MET A 195 16.52 0.06 5.07
N MET A 196 15.54 0.23 5.97
CA MET A 196 14.21 0.72 5.65
C MET A 196 13.73 1.78 6.65
N ALA A 197 12.96 2.74 6.18
CA ALA A 197 12.35 3.77 6.98
C ALA A 197 11.20 3.17 7.80
N VAL A 198 11.34 3.26 9.11
CA VAL A 198 10.39 2.79 10.10
C VAL A 198 9.98 3.97 10.97
N TYR A 199 8.67 4.11 11.19
CA TYR A 199 8.17 5.00 12.22
C TYR A 199 8.25 4.29 13.56
N ASP A 200 9.26 4.63 14.35
CA ASP A 200 9.58 3.97 15.60
C ASP A 200 8.82 4.62 16.77
N LEU A 201 7.91 3.84 17.36
CA LEU A 201 7.17 4.19 18.57
C LEU A 201 7.80 3.58 19.83
N SER A 202 8.91 2.83 19.71
CA SER A 202 9.54 2.13 20.84
C SER A 202 10.05 3.09 21.92
N GLY A 203 10.35 4.35 21.55
CA GLY A 203 10.71 5.42 22.49
C GLY A 203 9.54 6.02 23.28
N LEU A 204 8.29 5.68 22.96
CA LEU A 204 7.12 6.12 23.71
C LEU A 204 6.89 5.25 24.95
N SER A 205 6.14 5.77 25.91
CA SER A 205 5.71 4.98 27.08
C SER A 205 4.90 3.75 26.63
N TYR A 206 4.94 2.69 27.44
CA TYR A 206 4.20 1.47 27.14
C TYR A 206 2.69 1.72 26.95
N ALA A 207 2.10 2.61 27.76
CA ALA A 207 0.70 3.01 27.62
C ALA A 207 0.41 3.70 26.28
N GLU A 208 1.33 4.56 25.81
CA GLU A 208 1.21 5.17 24.48
C GLU A 208 1.36 4.16 23.36
N GLN A 209 2.29 3.19 23.47
CA GLN A 209 2.42 2.12 22.48
C GLN A 209 1.16 1.24 22.40
N LEU A 210 0.52 0.94 23.54
CA LEU A 210 -0.76 0.24 23.57
C LEU A 210 -1.90 1.06 22.95
N ARG A 211 -1.94 2.37 23.20
CA ARG A 211 -2.89 3.30 22.56
C ARG A 211 -2.74 3.28 21.04
N TRP A 212 -1.50 3.35 20.55
CA TRP A 212 -1.20 3.25 19.12
C TRP A 212 -1.63 1.88 18.56
N ARG A 213 -1.37 0.79 19.28
CA ARG A 213 -1.82 -0.56 18.90
C ARG A 213 -3.33 -0.66 18.80
N ALA A 214 -4.07 -0.04 19.71
CA ALA A 214 -5.53 0.06 19.66
C ALA A 214 -6.04 1.06 18.59
N GLN A 215 -5.16 1.83 17.93
CA GLN A 215 -5.51 2.95 17.05
C GLN A 215 -6.50 3.92 17.71
N HIS A 216 -6.24 4.30 18.96
CA HIS A 216 -7.07 5.26 19.68
C HIS A 216 -6.45 6.66 19.65
N CYS A 217 -7.28 7.68 19.42
CA CYS A 217 -6.85 9.06 19.65
C CYS A 217 -6.71 9.32 21.17
N PRO A 218 -5.90 10.30 21.58
CA PRO A 218 -5.62 10.58 23.00
C PRO A 218 -6.88 10.78 23.85
N GLN A 219 -7.91 11.41 23.28
CA GLN A 219 -9.18 11.63 23.98
C GLN A 219 -9.96 10.33 24.25
N HIS A 220 -9.96 9.39 23.31
CA HIS A 220 -10.62 8.09 23.53
C HIS A 220 -9.77 7.15 24.38
N ALA A 221 -8.44 7.27 24.33
CA ALA A 221 -7.55 6.56 25.24
C ALA A 221 -7.76 6.98 26.71
N ALA A 222 -7.98 8.28 26.96
CA ALA A 222 -8.30 8.79 28.29
C ALA A 222 -9.72 8.40 28.78
N THR A 223 -10.60 7.98 27.86
CA THR A 223 -11.98 7.59 28.17
C THR A 223 -12.15 6.11 27.89
N ALA A 224 -11.71 5.25 28.81
CA ALA A 224 -11.64 3.78 28.68
C ALA A 224 -12.97 3.04 28.38
N ALA A 225 -14.06 3.76 28.12
CA ALA A 225 -15.42 3.24 27.95
C ALA A 225 -15.96 3.32 26.51
N ALA A 226 -15.19 3.81 25.53
CA ALA A 226 -15.65 3.89 24.15
C ALA A 226 -15.38 2.55 23.42
N PRO A 227 -16.42 1.82 22.98
CA PRO A 227 -16.23 0.60 22.21
C PRO A 227 -15.63 0.91 20.84
N ASP A 228 -14.87 -0.03 20.29
CA ASP A 228 -14.33 0.08 18.93
C ASP A 228 -15.42 -0.16 17.89
N LEU A 229 -15.47 0.73 16.89
CA LEU A 229 -16.38 0.57 15.76
C LEU A 229 -15.78 -0.38 14.70
N THR A 230 -14.45 -0.36 14.56
CA THR A 230 -13.71 -1.17 13.59
C THR A 230 -12.48 -1.77 14.26
N VAL A 231 -12.02 -2.92 13.75
CA VAL A 231 -10.73 -3.48 14.17
C VAL A 231 -9.61 -2.52 13.77
N PRO A 232 -8.53 -2.38 14.57
CA PRO A 232 -7.35 -1.64 14.18
C PRO A 232 -6.79 -2.11 12.84
N ASP A 233 -6.54 -1.17 11.94
CA ASP A 233 -6.09 -1.40 10.56
C ASP A 233 -4.57 -1.71 10.50
N TRP A 234 -4.05 -2.49 11.46
CA TRP A 234 -2.64 -2.89 11.53
C TRP A 234 -2.41 -4.24 10.84
N GLU A 235 -1.50 -4.25 9.87
CA GLU A 235 -1.11 -5.47 9.17
C GLU A 235 0.29 -5.91 9.63
N PRO A 236 0.54 -7.16 10.05
CA PRO A 236 1.89 -7.60 10.39
C PRO A 236 2.87 -7.43 9.22
N PHE A 237 4.01 -6.79 9.47
CA PHE A 237 5.01 -6.55 8.44
C PHE A 237 5.91 -7.76 8.23
N ASP A 238 5.90 -8.26 7.00
CA ASP A 238 6.84 -9.23 6.43
C ASP A 238 7.67 -8.57 5.31
N ALA A 239 9.00 -8.59 5.42
CA ALA A 239 9.89 -7.90 4.49
C ALA A 239 9.92 -8.51 3.07
N LEU A 240 9.61 -9.80 2.93
CA LEU A 240 9.51 -10.46 1.63
C LEU A 240 8.18 -10.13 0.95
N LEU A 241 7.09 -10.11 1.73
CA LEU A 241 5.75 -9.87 1.21
C LEU A 241 5.42 -8.40 0.97
N HIS A 242 6.08 -7.47 1.67
CA HIS A 242 5.79 -6.03 1.61
C HIS A 242 6.96 -5.23 1.06
N ARG A 243 7.73 -5.82 0.14
CA ARG A 243 8.91 -5.20 -0.45
C ARG A 243 8.61 -3.86 -1.11
N GLU A 244 7.41 -3.68 -1.67
CA GLU A 244 6.95 -2.42 -2.26
C GLU A 244 6.77 -1.28 -1.24
N HIS A 245 6.64 -1.61 0.04
CA HIS A 245 6.50 -0.66 1.15
C HIS A 245 7.83 -0.41 1.87
N ILE A 246 8.91 -1.06 1.43
CA ILE A 246 10.26 -0.81 1.92
C ILE A 246 10.80 0.46 1.25
N HIS A 247 10.89 1.52 2.04
CA HIS A 247 11.50 2.78 1.63
C HIS A 247 12.88 2.91 2.26
N THR A 248 13.93 3.12 1.48
CA THR A 248 15.33 3.20 1.97
C THR A 248 15.75 4.60 2.41
N ARG A 249 14.82 5.58 2.37
CA ARG A 249 15.07 6.98 2.72
C ARG A 249 14.07 7.44 3.76
N LEU A 250 14.53 8.22 4.74
CA LEU A 250 13.66 8.82 5.73
C LEU A 250 12.70 9.81 5.08
N PRO A 251 11.46 9.90 5.58
CA PRO A 251 10.57 10.97 5.19
C PRO A 251 11.14 12.33 5.55
N THR A 252 11.32 13.18 4.55
CA THR A 252 11.63 14.59 4.78
C THR A 252 10.38 15.28 5.26
N HIS A 253 10.23 15.46 6.58
CA HIS A 253 9.21 16.37 7.09
C HIS A 253 9.54 17.77 6.60
N SER A 254 8.78 18.28 5.63
CA SER A 254 8.69 19.72 5.45
C SER A 254 8.13 20.27 6.76
N ARG A 255 9.00 20.85 7.59
CA ARG A 255 8.56 21.76 8.64
C ARG A 255 7.89 22.92 7.91
N SER A 256 6.58 22.85 7.71
CA SER A 256 5.76 24.04 7.57
C SER A 256 5.74 24.71 8.94
N GLY A 257 6.85 25.37 9.27
CA GLY A 257 6.88 26.33 10.37
C GLY A 257 6.13 27.59 9.94
N PRO A 258 5.35 28.22 10.83
CA PRO A 258 4.80 29.53 10.55
C PRO A 258 5.97 30.53 10.58
N SER A 259 6.35 31.04 9.41
CA SER A 259 7.25 32.21 9.34
C SER A 259 6.46 33.45 9.75
N GLY A 260 6.23 33.58 11.06
CA GLY A 260 5.67 34.74 11.71
C GLY A 260 6.76 35.72 12.12
N CYS A 261 6.78 36.86 11.42
CA CYS A 261 7.18 38.20 11.85
C CYS A 261 8.65 38.51 12.23
N ALA A 262 9.24 39.42 11.44
CA ALA A 262 10.09 40.48 11.98
C ALA A 262 9.64 41.83 11.40
N ARG A 263 8.61 42.43 12.02
CA ARG A 263 8.47 43.89 12.03
C ARG A 263 9.67 44.44 12.81
N LYS A 264 10.56 45.17 12.14
CA LYS A 264 11.45 46.11 12.82
C LYS A 264 11.01 47.53 12.48
N ALA A 265 10.40 48.16 13.48
CA ALA A 265 10.34 49.61 13.55
C ALA A 265 11.75 50.14 13.81
N ALA A 266 12.14 51.20 13.10
CA ALA A 266 13.17 52.12 13.53
C ALA A 266 12.76 53.53 13.03
N ARG A 267 12.29 54.35 13.97
CA ARG A 267 12.31 55.82 13.89
C ARG A 267 13.73 56.29 14.23
N PRO A 268 14.16 57.45 13.73
CA PRO A 268 13.89 58.71 14.46
C PRO A 268 12.81 59.57 13.81
#